data_AF-A0AAV9XC24-F1
#
_entry.id   AF-A0AAV9XC24-F1
#
_cell.length_a   1.000
_cell.length_b   1.000
_cell.length_c   1.000
_cell.angle_alpha   90.00
_cell.angle_beta   90.00
_cell.angle_gamma   90.00
#
_symmetry.space_group_name_H-M   'P 1'
#
loop_
_entity.id
_entity.type
_entity.pdbx_description
1 polymer ?
#
loop_
_entity_poly.entity_id
_entity_poly.type
_entity_poly.pdbx_seq_one_letter_code
_entity_poly.pdbx_strand_id
1 'polypeptide(L)'
;MLSFGLGRIFSKEFEEDEYKPFILLKDDERGHAYSPTRYRSEKKLLRTLIPTLGFIGLLVFTFLAGYQVGSGVTTQHVEDTVSNPVNDSDQSNSSIYPVPSTINETSVVETTEEAYTYQERERPLITYVYFETENARENALFFMAHGLHAEADFIIILNGETDLEVHIPTAPNIQVIHRNNTCFDLGTHAEILTADNKKLMNKYNRFIMMNSSIRGPFLPTWSDECWSDAYLDRVSDSTKLVGMTMKCNADGGKRKIMQSMLFATDRIGLQTLLPITNHCFEKFWDAVQAEEYAAQTVLDAGYDISVLMTSFSSNPDYVHTCTHGEVLGNNWYFGTNLHPYETIFQKANRNIAPRQLELLTIWHHQANYSSWDACSAKRRRERGSKARSLELH
;
A
#
# COMPACT_ATOMS: atom_id res chain seq x y z
N MET A 1 -20.12 -53.00 3.37
CA MET A 1 -18.80 -53.65 3.49
C MET A 1 -17.84 -52.79 2.68
N LEU A 2 -17.07 -51.87 3.31
CA LEU A 2 -15.71 -52.10 3.86
C LEU A 2 -14.75 -52.63 2.77
N SER A 3 -13.57 -52.11 2.48
CA SER A 3 -12.71 -51.11 3.12
C SER A 3 -11.44 -50.90 2.24
N PHE A 4 -11.02 -49.64 2.06
CA PHE A 4 -9.65 -49.08 2.11
C PHE A 4 -8.45 -49.51 1.23
N GLY A 5 -7.70 -48.47 0.82
CA GLY A 5 -6.29 -48.46 0.40
C GLY A 5 -5.90 -47.18 -0.36
N LEU A 6 -6.03 -45.97 0.22
CA LEU A 6 -4.92 -45.14 0.78
C LEU A 6 -3.58 -45.19 0.00
N GLY A 7 -3.39 -44.22 -0.90
CA GLY A 7 -2.08 -43.79 -1.39
C GLY A 7 -1.88 -42.31 -1.06
N ARG A 8 -1.17 -42.04 0.03
CA ARG A 8 -0.71 -40.70 0.43
C ARG A 8 0.29 -40.19 -0.61
N ILE A 9 0.01 -39.05 -1.23
CA ILE A 9 1.03 -38.24 -1.90
C ILE A 9 1.37 -37.11 -0.95
N PHE A 10 2.65 -37.02 -0.60
CA PHE A 10 3.22 -36.03 0.31
C PHE A 10 3.03 -34.62 -0.25
N SER A 11 2.22 -33.81 0.44
CA SER A 11 2.32 -32.35 0.37
C SER A 11 3.66 -31.94 0.97
N LYS A 12 4.50 -31.30 0.18
CA LYS A 12 5.75 -30.71 0.65
C LYS A 12 5.40 -29.33 1.19
N GLU A 13 5.28 -29.23 2.52
CA GLU A 13 5.29 -27.96 3.25
C GLU A 13 6.53 -27.17 2.82
N PHE A 14 6.31 -25.99 2.24
CA PHE A 14 7.35 -24.99 2.08
C PHE A 14 7.19 -24.00 3.23
N GLU A 15 7.87 -24.31 4.32
CA GLU A 15 8.08 -23.41 5.45
C GLU A 15 9.02 -22.28 4.96
N GLU A 16 8.56 -21.03 5.04
CA GLU A 16 9.44 -19.85 4.88
C GLU A 16 10.38 -19.81 6.10
N ASP A 17 11.49 -20.55 6.02
CA ASP A 17 12.51 -20.61 7.06
C ASP A 17 13.17 -19.24 7.28
N GLU A 18 12.84 -18.65 8.42
CA GLU A 18 13.69 -17.89 9.36
C GLU A 18 15.03 -17.37 8.79
N TYR A 19 15.03 -16.15 8.24
CA TYR A 19 16.26 -15.46 7.86
C TYR A 19 17.06 -14.98 9.09
N LYS A 20 18.12 -15.69 9.46
CA LYS A 20 19.18 -15.20 10.36
C LYS A 20 20.29 -14.52 9.55
N PRO A 21 20.64 -13.25 9.84
CA PRO A 21 21.73 -12.59 9.12
C PRO A 21 23.09 -13.19 9.48
N PHE A 22 23.85 -13.51 8.44
CA PHE A 22 25.24 -13.97 8.52
C PHE A 22 26.11 -12.82 9.08
N ILE A 23 26.61 -12.98 10.31
CA ILE A 23 27.61 -12.09 10.90
C ILE A 23 28.95 -12.43 10.24
N LEU A 24 29.43 -11.54 9.37
CA LEU A 24 30.83 -11.56 8.93
C LEU A 24 31.72 -11.13 10.09
N LEU A 25 32.39 -12.11 10.68
CA LEU A 25 33.48 -11.92 11.63
C LEU A 25 34.63 -11.17 10.93
N LYS A 26 35.04 -10.05 11.54
CA LYS A 26 36.32 -9.38 11.26
C LYS A 26 37.44 -10.30 11.74
N ASP A 27 38.31 -10.71 10.83
CA ASP A 27 39.68 -11.09 11.16
C ASP A 27 40.63 -9.95 10.75
N ASP A 28 41.51 -9.62 11.69
CA ASP A 28 42.46 -8.53 11.65
C ASP A 28 43.87 -9.02 11.22
N GLU A 29 44.64 -8.07 10.72
CA GLU A 29 46.11 -8.02 10.58
C GLU A 29 46.84 -8.93 9.56
N ARG A 30 47.44 -8.28 8.55
CA ARG A 30 48.91 -8.01 8.53
C ARG A 30 49.35 -7.17 7.33
N GLY A 31 50.16 -6.14 7.59
CA GLY A 31 51.15 -5.65 6.62
C GLY A 31 51.36 -4.15 6.52
N HIS A 32 51.82 -3.48 7.58
CA HIS A 32 52.49 -2.18 7.45
C HIS A 32 54.01 -2.35 7.56
N ALA A 33 54.72 -1.86 6.55
CA ALA A 33 56.16 -1.64 6.58
C ALA A 33 56.42 -0.13 6.61
N TYR A 34 57.01 0.38 7.69
CA TYR A 34 58.03 1.43 7.67
C TYR A 34 58.70 1.53 9.06
N SER A 35 60.03 1.67 9.04
CA SER A 35 60.97 1.57 10.17
C SER A 35 61.46 2.98 10.60
N PRO A 36 62.38 3.15 11.58
CA PRO A 36 62.11 3.22 13.02
C PRO A 36 62.68 4.51 13.65
N THR A 37 62.36 4.83 14.91
CA THR A 37 63.33 5.50 15.81
C THR A 37 62.94 5.47 17.29
N ARG A 38 63.91 5.02 18.10
CA ARG A 38 64.32 5.49 19.45
C ARG A 38 63.44 5.28 20.70
N TYR A 39 64.02 4.46 21.58
CA TYR A 39 64.42 4.80 22.97
C TYR A 39 63.50 4.39 24.14
N ARG A 40 63.74 3.16 24.60
CA ARG A 40 63.91 2.69 25.99
C ARG A 40 63.85 3.76 27.10
N SER A 41 62.93 3.61 28.06
CA SER A 41 63.19 3.88 29.49
C SER A 41 62.12 3.24 30.36
N GLU A 42 62.57 2.62 31.44
CA GLU A 42 61.81 1.83 32.39
C GLU A 42 61.09 2.68 33.47
N LYS A 43 60.01 2.09 34.00
CA LYS A 43 59.62 1.94 35.42
C LYS A 43 59.45 3.16 36.34
N LYS A 44 58.34 3.05 37.11
CA LYS A 44 58.08 3.56 38.47
C LYS A 44 57.68 5.03 38.61
N LEU A 45 56.37 5.25 38.67
CA LEU A 45 55.60 6.18 39.53
C LEU A 45 54.19 6.15 38.91
N LEU A 46 53.13 5.61 39.50
CA LEU A 46 52.39 6.25 40.57
C LEU A 46 51.35 5.22 41.06
N ARG A 47 51.52 4.75 42.30
CA ARG A 47 50.58 3.88 42.99
C ARG A 47 50.13 4.66 44.22
N THR A 48 49.18 5.57 44.06
CA THR A 48 48.45 6.23 45.14
C THR A 48 47.37 7.11 44.52
N LEU A 49 46.17 7.08 45.09
CA LEU A 49 44.94 7.77 44.67
C LEU A 49 44.08 6.98 43.66
N ILE A 50 43.19 6.14 44.19
CA ILE A 50 41.73 6.19 44.00
C ILE A 50 41.14 5.06 44.88
N PRO A 51 40.75 5.36 46.12
CA PRO A 51 39.58 4.73 46.70
C PRO A 51 38.64 5.82 47.25
N THR A 52 37.87 6.45 46.38
CA THR A 52 36.79 7.40 46.75
C THR A 52 35.60 7.31 45.79
N LEU A 53 35.20 6.08 45.42
CA LEU A 53 33.99 5.79 44.64
C LEU A 53 33.09 4.80 45.39
N GLY A 54 32.74 5.15 46.63
CA GLY A 54 31.90 4.29 47.49
C GLY A 54 30.87 5.02 48.35
N PHE A 55 30.64 6.32 48.16
CA PHE A 55 29.81 7.12 49.10
C PHE A 55 28.73 8.01 48.47
N ILE A 56 28.45 7.89 47.16
CA ILE A 56 27.40 8.70 46.49
C ILE A 56 26.17 7.87 46.09
N GLY A 57 26.15 6.57 46.41
CA GLY A 57 25.06 5.65 46.03
C GLY A 57 23.87 5.52 47.00
N LEU A 58 23.85 6.24 48.14
CA LEU A 58 22.90 5.95 49.23
C LEU A 58 22.06 7.15 49.72
N LEU A 59 21.89 8.20 48.90
CA LEU A 59 21.17 9.42 49.32
C LEU A 59 20.11 9.95 48.34
N VAL A 60 19.61 9.12 47.42
CA VAL A 60 18.49 9.51 46.53
C VAL A 60 17.28 8.57 46.63
N PHE A 61 17.34 7.54 47.49
CA PHE A 61 16.26 6.54 47.61
C PHE A 61 15.15 6.86 48.62
N THR A 62 15.08 8.08 49.16
CA THR A 62 14.08 8.43 50.21
C THR A 62 13.44 9.80 50.05
N PHE A 63 13.21 10.28 48.83
CA PHE A 63 12.32 11.43 48.62
C PHE A 63 11.53 11.27 47.33
N LEU A 64 10.20 11.37 47.44
CA LEU A 64 9.17 11.37 46.38
C LEU A 64 8.46 10.04 46.07
N ALA A 65 8.31 9.17 47.07
CA ALA A 65 7.09 8.38 47.22
C ALA A 65 6.17 9.12 48.21
N GLY A 66 5.16 9.80 47.69
CA GLY A 66 4.14 10.45 48.52
C GLY A 66 3.52 11.67 47.85
N TYR A 67 2.48 11.44 47.03
CA TYR A 67 1.29 12.29 46.95
C TYR A 67 0.25 11.57 46.07
N GLN A 68 -0.60 10.76 46.70
CA GLN A 68 -1.94 10.41 46.21
C GLN A 68 -2.94 11.21 47.06
N VAL A 69 -3.66 12.14 46.45
CA VAL A 69 -4.92 12.68 46.97
C VAL A 69 -5.85 12.81 45.77
N GLY A 70 -6.92 12.02 45.77
CA GLY A 70 -8.03 12.17 44.84
C GLY A 70 -9.04 13.22 45.33
N SER A 71 -9.88 13.70 44.41
CA SER A 71 -11.34 13.81 44.53
C SER A 71 -11.89 14.77 43.47
N GLY A 72 -13.02 14.38 42.86
CA GLY A 72 -14.02 15.33 42.37
C GLY A 72 -14.24 15.40 40.86
N VAL A 73 -14.93 14.40 40.29
CA VAL A 73 -15.74 14.59 39.08
C VAL A 73 -17.16 14.86 39.54
N THR A 74 -17.66 16.07 39.26
CA THR A 74 -19.08 16.41 39.41
C THR A 74 -19.66 16.59 38.01
N THR A 75 -20.67 15.78 37.74
CA THR A 75 -21.52 15.77 36.55
C THR A 75 -22.37 17.04 36.48
N GLN A 76 -22.50 17.62 35.28
CA GLN A 76 -23.62 18.48 34.96
C GLN A 76 -24.47 17.83 33.87
N HIS A 77 -25.69 17.52 34.27
CA HIS A 77 -26.85 17.28 33.43
C HIS A 77 -27.13 18.49 32.54
N VAL A 78 -27.38 18.26 31.26
CA VAL A 78 -28.22 19.13 30.43
C VAL A 78 -29.36 18.25 29.93
N GLU A 79 -30.57 18.64 30.30
CA GLU A 79 -31.83 18.01 29.90
C GLU A 79 -32.09 18.24 28.40
N ASP A 80 -32.33 17.13 27.70
CA ASP A 80 -32.99 17.13 26.39
C ASP A 80 -34.48 17.41 26.58
N THR A 81 -34.98 18.46 25.92
CA THR A 81 -36.42 18.69 25.78
C THR A 81 -36.94 18.04 24.51
N VAL A 82 -37.77 17.01 24.69
CA VAL A 82 -38.58 16.36 23.66
C VAL A 82 -39.80 17.24 23.34
N SER A 83 -40.08 17.47 22.06
CA SER A 83 -41.46 17.65 21.59
C SER A 83 -41.65 17.04 20.20
N ASN A 84 -42.75 16.30 20.07
CA ASN A 84 -43.11 15.38 19.00
C ASN A 84 -43.76 16.07 17.77
N PRO A 85 -43.94 15.33 16.66
CA PRO A 85 -44.30 15.88 15.35
C PRO A 85 -45.82 16.00 15.15
N VAL A 86 -46.23 16.88 14.21
CA VAL A 86 -47.59 16.98 13.69
C VAL A 86 -47.57 16.75 12.18
N ASN A 87 -48.30 15.71 11.76
CA ASN A 87 -48.75 15.47 10.40
C ASN A 87 -49.75 16.57 9.99
N ASP A 88 -49.72 16.99 8.73
CA ASP A 88 -50.99 17.11 8.02
C ASP A 88 -50.84 16.90 6.51
N SER A 89 -51.82 16.18 5.99
CA SER A 89 -52.07 15.81 4.61
C SER A 89 -53.21 16.66 4.06
N ASP A 90 -53.14 17.06 2.78
CA ASP A 90 -54.30 17.12 1.86
C ASP A 90 -53.85 17.72 0.51
N GLN A 91 -53.92 16.96 -0.60
CA GLN A 91 -55.07 16.72 -1.47
C GLN A 91 -55.43 17.87 -2.44
N SER A 92 -55.12 17.59 -3.72
CA SER A 92 -55.94 17.74 -4.93
C SER A 92 -56.81 19.00 -5.13
N ASN A 93 -56.62 19.64 -6.29
CA ASN A 93 -57.76 19.85 -7.18
C ASN A 93 -57.37 20.03 -8.65
N SER A 94 -58.09 19.29 -9.48
CA SER A 94 -58.11 19.28 -10.94
C SER A 94 -59.16 20.26 -11.49
N SER A 95 -58.93 20.87 -12.65
CA SER A 95 -60.04 21.27 -13.54
C SER A 95 -59.60 21.59 -14.98
N ILE A 96 -59.99 20.69 -15.88
CA ILE A 96 -60.80 20.85 -17.12
C ILE A 96 -60.27 21.70 -18.30
N TYR A 97 -60.26 21.04 -19.48
CA TYR A 97 -59.94 21.45 -20.87
C TYR A 97 -60.83 22.59 -21.47
N PRO A 98 -60.46 23.19 -22.64
CA PRO A 98 -60.81 22.60 -23.96
C PRO A 98 -59.72 22.70 -25.06
N VAL A 99 -59.78 21.75 -26.00
CA VAL A 99 -59.03 21.68 -27.27
C VAL A 99 -59.59 22.67 -28.30
N PRO A 100 -58.75 23.28 -29.16
CA PRO A 100 -58.94 23.11 -30.62
C PRO A 100 -57.64 22.98 -31.46
N SER A 101 -57.63 21.95 -32.30
CA SER A 101 -57.15 21.85 -33.70
C SER A 101 -55.92 22.64 -34.20
N THR A 102 -54.88 21.87 -34.57
CA THR A 102 -54.04 21.90 -35.80
C THR A 102 -53.65 23.25 -36.42
N ILE A 103 -52.35 23.59 -36.36
CA ILE A 103 -51.54 24.09 -37.50
C ILE A 103 -50.08 23.62 -37.30
N ASN A 104 -49.51 23.00 -38.33
CA ASN A 104 -48.08 22.72 -38.47
C ASN A 104 -47.33 24.04 -38.67
N GLU A 105 -46.33 24.34 -37.85
CA GLU A 105 -45.17 25.09 -38.32
C GLU A 105 -43.94 24.80 -37.46
N THR A 106 -42.92 24.31 -38.15
CA THR A 106 -41.54 24.06 -37.71
C THR A 106 -40.97 25.20 -36.88
N SER A 107 -40.61 24.91 -35.63
CA SER A 107 -39.49 25.57 -34.96
C SER A 107 -38.76 24.54 -34.10
N VAL A 108 -37.54 24.25 -34.53
CA VAL A 108 -36.55 23.47 -33.79
C VAL A 108 -36.16 24.31 -32.58
N VAL A 109 -36.78 24.04 -31.43
CA VAL A 109 -36.26 24.47 -30.13
C VAL A 109 -35.40 23.32 -29.64
N GLU A 110 -34.13 23.43 -29.99
CA GLU A 110 -33.05 22.55 -29.55
C GLU A 110 -32.90 22.76 -28.03
N THR A 111 -33.50 21.87 -27.24
CA THR A 111 -33.29 21.83 -25.79
C THR A 111 -31.86 21.35 -25.52
N THR A 112 -30.97 22.29 -25.25
CA THR A 112 -29.55 22.10 -24.96
C THR A 112 -29.26 21.55 -23.55
N GLU A 113 -30.08 20.65 -23.01
CA GLU A 113 -29.97 20.23 -21.59
C GLU A 113 -29.61 18.76 -21.30
N GLU A 114 -29.35 17.89 -22.30
CA GLU A 114 -29.04 16.47 -22.01
C GLU A 114 -27.86 15.89 -22.80
N ALA A 115 -26.85 16.69 -23.10
CA ALA A 115 -25.62 16.20 -23.75
C ALA A 115 -24.34 16.72 -23.10
N TYR A 116 -24.30 16.80 -21.77
CA TYR A 116 -23.02 16.59 -21.09
C TYR A 116 -22.74 15.10 -21.14
N THR A 117 -22.09 14.65 -22.21
CA THR A 117 -21.43 13.35 -22.24
C THR A 117 -20.64 13.21 -20.94
N TYR A 118 -21.11 12.36 -20.03
CA TYR A 118 -20.26 11.75 -19.03
C TYR A 118 -19.17 11.06 -19.84
N GLN A 119 -18.05 11.76 -20.03
CA GLN A 119 -16.81 11.11 -20.40
C GLN A 119 -16.53 10.24 -19.18
N GLU A 120 -17.02 9.00 -19.22
CA GLU A 120 -16.86 8.00 -18.19
C GLU A 120 -15.35 7.92 -17.97
N ARG A 121 -14.86 8.59 -16.91
CA ARG A 121 -13.43 8.66 -16.68
C ARG A 121 -12.97 7.23 -16.54
N GLU A 122 -11.92 6.89 -17.29
CA GLU A 122 -11.38 5.54 -17.34
C GLU A 122 -10.98 5.11 -15.92
N ARG A 123 -11.77 4.18 -15.36
CA ARG A 123 -11.45 3.53 -14.09
C ARG A 123 -10.12 2.78 -14.26
N PRO A 124 -9.19 2.85 -13.30
CA PRO A 124 -8.02 2.00 -13.33
C PRO A 124 -8.40 0.54 -13.11
N LEU A 125 -7.56 -0.37 -13.60
CA LEU A 125 -7.62 -1.78 -13.28
C LEU A 125 -6.66 -2.08 -12.13
N ILE A 126 -7.17 -2.67 -11.05
CA ILE A 126 -6.39 -3.11 -9.90
C ILE A 126 -6.44 -4.64 -9.86
N THR A 127 -5.27 -5.26 -9.92
CA THR A 127 -5.13 -6.72 -9.82
C THR A 127 -4.50 -7.06 -8.47
N TYR A 128 -5.10 -8.00 -7.75
CA TYR A 128 -4.66 -8.42 -6.42
C TYR A 128 -4.35 -9.93 -6.45
N VAL A 129 -3.09 -10.30 -6.35
CA VAL A 129 -2.68 -11.72 -6.31
C VAL A 129 -2.64 -12.21 -4.87
N TYR A 130 -3.31 -13.33 -4.63
CA TYR A 130 -3.42 -13.96 -3.33
C TYR A 130 -2.97 -15.42 -3.40
N PHE A 131 -2.05 -15.80 -2.50
CA PHE A 131 -1.78 -17.19 -2.15
C PHE A 131 -2.01 -17.38 -0.64
N GLU A 132 -2.61 -18.51 -0.28
CA GLU A 132 -3.02 -18.81 1.10
C GLU A 132 -1.82 -18.98 2.04
N THR A 133 -1.75 -18.10 3.04
CA THR A 133 -0.93 -18.24 4.26
C THR A 133 -1.67 -17.53 5.40
N GLU A 134 -1.32 -17.83 6.66
CA GLU A 134 -1.93 -17.16 7.83
C GLU A 134 -1.79 -15.62 7.73
N ASN A 135 -0.58 -15.13 7.41
CA ASN A 135 -0.34 -13.69 7.25
C ASN A 135 -1.10 -13.11 6.05
N ALA A 136 -1.04 -13.77 4.89
CA ALA A 136 -1.71 -13.29 3.68
C ALA A 136 -3.22 -13.23 3.86
N ARG A 137 -3.82 -14.17 4.59
CA ARG A 137 -5.25 -14.18 4.90
C ARG A 137 -5.66 -12.95 5.70
N GLU A 138 -4.94 -12.61 6.77
CA GLU A 138 -5.22 -11.39 7.53
C GLU A 138 -5.13 -10.14 6.66
N ASN A 139 -4.10 -10.09 5.80
CA ASN A 139 -3.91 -8.95 4.89
C ASN A 139 -5.05 -8.84 3.87
N ALA A 140 -5.48 -9.97 3.30
CA ALA A 140 -6.54 -10.01 2.31
C ALA A 140 -7.91 -9.67 2.92
N LEU A 141 -8.22 -10.20 4.10
CA LEU A 141 -9.45 -9.85 4.83
C LEU A 141 -9.50 -8.34 5.13
N PHE A 142 -8.38 -7.77 5.57
CA PHE A 142 -8.28 -6.33 5.78
C PHE A 142 -8.49 -5.55 4.47
N PHE A 143 -7.87 -5.99 3.37
CA PHE A 143 -8.03 -5.35 2.07
C PHE A 143 -9.47 -5.45 1.52
N MET A 144 -10.15 -6.58 1.68
CA MET A 144 -11.56 -6.71 1.26
C MET A 144 -12.47 -5.77 2.08
N ALA A 145 -12.19 -5.60 3.37
CA ALA A 145 -12.96 -4.71 4.24
C ALA A 145 -12.70 -3.22 3.94
N HIS A 146 -11.47 -2.85 3.61
CA HIS A 146 -11.05 -1.45 3.61
C HIS A 146 -10.54 -0.90 2.29
N GLY A 147 -10.06 -1.75 1.37
CA GLY A 147 -9.34 -1.37 0.16
C GLY A 147 -10.19 -1.30 -1.11
N LEU A 148 -11.28 -2.07 -1.20
CA LEU A 148 -12.16 -2.07 -2.37
C LEU A 148 -12.95 -0.75 -2.48
N HIS A 149 -13.22 -0.27 -3.71
CA HIS A 149 -14.00 0.96 -3.93
C HIS A 149 -14.69 1.01 -5.31
N ALA A 150 -15.65 1.93 -5.48
CA ALA A 150 -16.46 2.07 -6.70
C ALA A 150 -15.71 2.71 -7.88
N GLU A 151 -14.54 3.28 -7.66
CA GLU A 151 -13.82 4.11 -8.64
C GLU A 151 -12.71 3.35 -9.39
N ALA A 152 -12.57 2.04 -9.17
CA ALA A 152 -11.63 1.15 -9.85
C ALA A 152 -12.26 -0.22 -10.15
N ASP A 153 -11.79 -0.88 -11.20
CA ASP A 153 -12.15 -2.28 -11.46
C ASP A 153 -11.12 -3.18 -10.80
N PHE A 154 -11.58 -4.21 -10.09
CA PHE A 154 -10.76 -5.14 -9.34
C PHE A 154 -10.80 -6.53 -9.96
N ILE A 155 -9.64 -7.15 -10.10
CA ILE A 155 -9.51 -8.59 -10.34
C ILE A 155 -8.76 -9.19 -9.15
N ILE A 156 -9.46 -9.97 -8.33
CA ILE A 156 -8.90 -10.72 -7.22
C ILE A 156 -8.53 -12.11 -7.73
N ILE A 157 -7.24 -12.44 -7.67
CA ILE A 157 -6.67 -13.65 -8.24
C ILE A 157 -6.30 -14.58 -7.10
N LEU A 158 -7.06 -15.66 -6.96
CA LEU A 158 -6.88 -16.69 -5.93
C LEU A 158 -6.01 -17.81 -6.51
N ASN A 159 -4.73 -17.79 -6.16
CA ASN A 159 -3.76 -18.81 -6.52
C ASN A 159 -3.79 -19.94 -5.47
N GLY A 160 -4.08 -21.16 -5.92
CA GLY A 160 -4.17 -22.33 -5.04
C GLY A 160 -5.51 -22.48 -4.32
N GLU A 161 -5.60 -23.50 -3.46
CA GLU A 161 -6.82 -23.80 -2.71
C GLU A 161 -7.02 -22.79 -1.57
N THR A 162 -8.23 -22.22 -1.50
CA THR A 162 -8.63 -21.28 -0.46
C THR A 162 -10.16 -21.17 -0.40
N ASP A 163 -10.69 -20.80 0.77
CA ASP A 163 -12.08 -20.40 0.96
C ASP A 163 -12.27 -18.87 1.01
N LEU A 164 -11.22 -18.07 0.78
CA LEU A 164 -11.24 -16.62 0.93
C LEU A 164 -12.35 -15.93 0.10
N GLU A 165 -12.77 -16.54 -1.02
CA GLU A 165 -13.82 -16.00 -1.89
C GLU A 165 -15.12 -15.67 -1.13
N VAL A 166 -15.46 -16.40 -0.06
CA VAL A 166 -16.66 -16.13 0.75
C VAL A 166 -16.65 -14.75 1.43
N HIS A 167 -15.47 -14.14 1.54
CA HIS A 167 -15.27 -12.81 2.11
C HIS A 167 -15.13 -11.70 1.05
N ILE A 168 -15.10 -12.05 -0.23
CA ILE A 168 -15.01 -11.07 -1.32
C ILE A 168 -16.45 -10.58 -1.64
N PRO A 169 -16.74 -9.28 -1.51
CA PRO A 169 -18.07 -8.76 -1.81
C PRO A 169 -18.38 -8.87 -3.31
N THR A 170 -19.62 -9.25 -3.63
CA THR A 170 -20.10 -9.24 -5.01
C THR A 170 -20.42 -7.81 -5.45
N ALA A 171 -19.73 -7.32 -6.49
CA ALA A 171 -20.00 -6.03 -7.10
C ALA A 171 -19.67 -6.08 -8.60
N PRO A 172 -20.32 -5.26 -9.46
CA PRO A 172 -20.11 -5.31 -10.91
C PRO A 172 -18.68 -4.96 -11.35
N ASN A 173 -17.92 -4.29 -10.49
CA ASN A 173 -16.53 -3.91 -10.71
C ASN A 173 -15.52 -4.83 -10.02
N ILE A 174 -15.95 -5.98 -9.49
CA ILE A 174 -15.08 -6.95 -8.83
C ILE A 174 -15.22 -8.29 -9.54
N GLN A 175 -14.11 -8.80 -10.04
CA GLN A 175 -14.00 -10.13 -10.62
C GLN A 175 -13.09 -10.99 -9.76
N VAL A 176 -13.44 -12.26 -9.58
CA VAL A 176 -12.60 -13.27 -8.94
C VAL A 176 -12.12 -14.25 -10.01
N ILE A 177 -10.83 -14.58 -9.98
CA ILE A 177 -10.22 -15.59 -10.87
C ILE A 177 -9.51 -16.62 -10.01
N HIS A 178 -9.87 -17.89 -10.18
CA HIS A 178 -9.22 -19.04 -9.53
C HIS A 178 -8.18 -19.66 -10.43
N ARG A 179 -6.99 -19.93 -9.90
CA ARG A 179 -5.89 -20.54 -10.66
C ARG A 179 -5.04 -21.44 -9.77
N ASN A 180 -4.25 -22.30 -10.39
CA ASN A 180 -3.21 -23.05 -9.67
C ASN A 180 -2.13 -22.08 -9.15
N ASN A 181 -1.48 -22.43 -8.03
CA ASN A 181 -0.36 -21.66 -7.50
C ASN A 181 0.92 -21.87 -8.34
N THR A 182 0.97 -21.20 -9.48
CA THR A 182 2.11 -21.20 -10.41
C THR A 182 2.48 -19.78 -10.78
N CYS A 183 3.69 -19.58 -11.32
CA CYS A 183 4.16 -18.30 -11.86
C CYS A 183 4.40 -17.17 -10.85
N PHE A 184 4.23 -17.41 -9.54
CA PHE A 184 4.35 -16.40 -8.49
C PHE A 184 3.52 -15.12 -8.81
N ASP A 185 3.76 -14.02 -8.11
CA ASP A 185 2.88 -12.84 -8.21
C ASP A 185 3.04 -12.10 -9.55
N LEU A 186 4.27 -11.68 -9.89
CA LEU A 186 4.55 -10.92 -11.11
C LEU A 186 4.14 -11.67 -12.39
N GLY A 187 4.41 -12.98 -12.44
CA GLY A 187 4.02 -13.81 -13.57
C GLY A 187 2.51 -13.99 -13.66
N THR A 188 1.82 -14.11 -12.52
CA THR A 188 0.35 -14.16 -12.47
C THR A 188 -0.26 -12.88 -13.01
N HIS A 189 0.24 -11.70 -12.62
CA HIS A 189 -0.24 -10.42 -13.17
C HIS A 189 -0.08 -10.38 -14.69
N ALA A 190 1.10 -10.74 -15.19
CA ALA A 190 1.38 -10.69 -16.62
C ALA A 190 0.51 -11.67 -17.42
N GLU A 191 0.29 -12.88 -16.92
CA GLU A 191 -0.60 -13.86 -17.56
C GLU A 191 -2.03 -13.33 -17.69
N ILE A 192 -2.59 -12.78 -16.60
CA ILE A 192 -3.95 -12.23 -16.62
C ILE A 192 -4.04 -11.02 -17.55
N LEU A 193 -3.08 -10.09 -17.47
CA LEU A 193 -3.12 -8.85 -18.26
C LEU A 193 -2.92 -9.11 -19.77
N THR A 194 -2.18 -10.16 -20.15
CA THR A 194 -1.88 -10.49 -21.55
C THR A 194 -2.85 -11.49 -22.17
N ALA A 195 -3.72 -12.12 -21.38
CA ALA A 195 -4.76 -13.05 -21.85
C ALA A 195 -5.71 -12.41 -22.87
N ASP A 196 -6.41 -13.26 -23.63
CA ASP A 196 -7.42 -12.87 -24.62
C ASP A 196 -6.95 -11.78 -25.60
N ASN A 197 -5.74 -11.96 -26.15
CA ASN A 197 -5.10 -10.98 -27.03
C ASN A 197 -4.98 -9.59 -26.37
N LYS A 198 -4.52 -9.56 -25.11
CA LYS A 198 -4.29 -8.34 -24.32
C LYS A 198 -5.56 -7.50 -24.12
N LYS A 199 -6.73 -8.14 -24.05
CA LYS A 199 -8.04 -7.45 -23.94
C LYS A 199 -8.06 -6.46 -22.77
N LEU A 200 -7.56 -6.85 -21.60
CA LEU A 200 -7.50 -5.98 -20.42
C LEU A 200 -6.57 -4.80 -20.66
N MET A 201 -5.35 -5.03 -21.14
CA MET A 201 -4.41 -3.94 -21.45
C MET A 201 -4.95 -2.94 -22.48
N ASN A 202 -5.78 -3.39 -23.43
CA ASN A 202 -6.40 -2.53 -24.43
C ASN A 202 -7.61 -1.76 -23.89
N LYS A 203 -8.30 -2.31 -22.87
CA LYS A 203 -9.44 -1.67 -22.22
C LYS A 203 -9.03 -0.56 -21.24
N TYR A 204 -7.95 -0.78 -20.49
CA TYR A 204 -7.52 0.12 -19.42
C TYR A 204 -6.29 0.93 -19.79
N ASN A 205 -6.14 2.11 -19.18
CA ASN A 205 -4.97 2.97 -19.37
C ASN A 205 -4.12 3.11 -18.10
N ARG A 206 -4.68 2.79 -16.93
CA ARG A 206 -4.02 2.87 -15.63
C ARG A 206 -4.19 1.56 -14.89
N PHE A 207 -3.10 1.09 -14.27
CA PHE A 207 -3.02 -0.23 -13.65
C PHE A 207 -2.40 -0.12 -12.26
N ILE A 208 -2.91 -0.90 -11.32
CA ILE A 208 -2.20 -1.27 -10.10
C ILE A 208 -2.09 -2.80 -10.07
N MET A 209 -0.88 -3.31 -9.87
CA MET A 209 -0.59 -4.72 -9.63
C MET A 209 -0.09 -4.84 -8.20
N MET A 210 -0.79 -5.59 -7.36
CA MET A 210 -0.43 -5.78 -5.95
C MET A 210 -0.63 -7.22 -5.49
N ASN A 211 0.03 -7.61 -4.40
CA ASN A 211 -0.08 -8.94 -3.82
C ASN A 211 -0.47 -8.93 -2.34
N SER A 212 -0.77 -10.12 -1.80
CA SER A 212 -1.25 -10.31 -0.43
C SER A 212 -0.17 -10.24 0.65
N SER A 213 1.06 -9.84 0.30
CA SER A 213 2.16 -9.73 1.26
C SER A 213 2.18 -8.40 2.04
N ILE A 214 1.30 -7.47 1.68
CA ILE A 214 1.14 -6.16 2.32
C ILE A 214 -0.25 -6.01 2.94
N ARG A 215 -0.33 -5.33 4.08
CA ARG A 215 -1.59 -4.96 4.73
C ARG A 215 -1.89 -3.49 4.53
N GLY A 216 -3.14 -3.17 4.28
CA GLY A 216 -3.64 -1.81 4.08
C GLY A 216 -4.91 -1.82 3.24
N PRO A 217 -5.41 -0.64 2.84
CA PRO A 217 -4.77 0.66 2.99
C PRO A 217 -4.91 1.24 4.41
N PHE A 218 -3.88 1.93 4.88
CA PHE A 218 -3.86 2.73 6.11
C PHE A 218 -3.75 4.20 5.75
N LEU A 219 -4.77 4.99 6.08
CA LEU A 219 -4.76 6.43 5.86
C LEU A 219 -4.85 7.14 7.21
N PRO A 220 -4.10 8.25 7.39
CA PRO A 220 -4.29 9.10 8.55
C PRO A 220 -5.73 9.61 8.65
N THR A 221 -6.22 9.82 9.87
CA THR A 221 -7.59 10.29 10.14
C THR A 221 -7.91 11.68 9.56
N TRP A 222 -6.89 12.46 9.22
CA TRP A 222 -7.00 13.77 8.58
C TRP A 222 -6.89 13.70 7.04
N SER A 223 -6.63 12.53 6.47
CA SER A 223 -6.49 12.36 5.03
C SER A 223 -7.85 12.08 4.40
N ASP A 224 -8.11 12.83 3.34
CA ASP A 224 -9.29 12.72 2.48
C ASP A 224 -8.97 12.01 1.14
N GLU A 225 -7.80 11.38 1.08
CA GLU A 225 -7.23 10.81 -0.14
C GLU A 225 -7.88 9.47 -0.51
N CYS A 226 -7.97 9.20 -1.82
CA CYS A 226 -8.24 7.86 -2.33
C CYS A 226 -6.91 7.13 -2.48
N TRP A 227 -6.74 5.98 -1.83
CA TRP A 227 -5.45 5.31 -1.80
C TRP A 227 -4.92 4.97 -3.19
N SER A 228 -5.79 4.55 -4.12
CA SER A 228 -5.38 4.19 -5.49
C SER A 228 -4.85 5.41 -6.23
N ASP A 229 -5.47 6.56 -6.01
CA ASP A 229 -5.06 7.81 -6.63
C ASP A 229 -3.74 8.33 -6.09
N ALA A 230 -3.46 8.12 -4.80
CA ALA A 230 -2.16 8.46 -4.24
C ALA A 230 -1.02 7.81 -5.04
N TYR A 231 -1.22 6.61 -5.59
CA TYR A 231 -0.26 6.01 -6.51
C TYR A 231 -0.43 6.50 -7.95
N LEU A 232 -1.65 6.45 -8.47
CA LEU A 232 -1.91 6.67 -9.89
C LEU A 232 -1.72 8.12 -10.33
N ASP A 233 -1.92 9.09 -9.45
CA ASP A 233 -1.71 10.52 -9.74
C ASP A 233 -0.22 10.85 -9.92
N ARG A 234 0.69 9.97 -9.48
CA ARG A 234 2.14 10.07 -9.72
C ARG A 234 2.56 9.50 -11.08
N VAL A 235 1.70 8.73 -11.75
CA VAL A 235 1.94 8.24 -13.11
C VAL A 235 1.69 9.39 -14.09
N SER A 236 2.71 9.72 -14.87
CA SER A 236 2.75 10.89 -15.75
C SER A 236 3.36 10.54 -17.11
N ASP A 237 3.55 11.53 -17.98
CA ASP A 237 4.23 11.33 -19.27
C ASP A 237 5.69 10.88 -19.11
N SER A 238 6.36 11.31 -18.05
CA SER A 238 7.73 10.88 -17.74
C SER A 238 7.78 9.71 -16.76
N THR A 239 6.92 9.69 -15.73
CA THR A 239 6.93 8.67 -14.69
C THR A 239 6.04 7.49 -15.06
N LYS A 240 6.64 6.33 -15.34
CA LYS A 240 5.95 5.13 -15.83
C LYS A 240 5.84 4.00 -14.82
N LEU A 241 6.48 4.12 -13.66
CA LEU A 241 6.36 3.14 -12.59
C LEU A 241 6.38 3.81 -11.22
N VAL A 242 5.37 3.50 -10.42
CA VAL A 242 5.22 4.00 -9.06
C VAL A 242 5.09 2.82 -8.09
N GLY A 243 5.85 2.84 -7.00
CA GLY A 243 5.82 1.76 -6.00
C GLY A 243 5.78 2.25 -4.56
N MET A 244 5.76 1.32 -3.62
CA MET A 244 5.82 1.64 -2.19
C MET A 244 7.20 2.15 -1.77
N THR A 245 8.23 1.39 -2.14
CA THR A 245 9.59 1.59 -1.64
C THR A 245 10.63 1.35 -2.71
N MET A 246 11.83 1.83 -2.46
CA MET A 246 12.99 1.62 -3.32
C MET A 246 14.19 1.20 -2.48
N LYS A 247 15.04 0.34 -3.02
CA LYS A 247 16.39 0.03 -2.54
C LYS A 247 17.38 0.64 -3.53
N CYS A 248 18.31 1.45 -3.03
CA CYS A 248 19.17 2.30 -3.87
C CYS A 248 20.56 1.76 -4.15
N ASN A 249 21.08 0.90 -3.28
CA ASN A 249 22.44 0.35 -3.34
C ASN A 249 22.49 -1.08 -3.86
N ALA A 250 21.69 -1.42 -4.87
CA ALA A 250 21.92 -2.67 -5.58
C ALA A 250 23.17 -2.54 -6.47
N ASP A 251 23.99 -3.59 -6.52
CA ASP A 251 25.23 -3.66 -7.29
C ASP A 251 26.18 -2.48 -7.09
N GLY A 252 26.34 -2.04 -5.84
CA GLY A 252 27.20 -0.91 -5.49
C GLY A 252 26.63 0.45 -5.93
N GLY A 253 25.31 0.58 -6.02
CA GLY A 253 24.62 1.83 -6.39
C GLY A 253 24.24 1.94 -7.87
N LYS A 254 24.56 0.91 -8.67
CA LYS A 254 24.31 0.90 -10.12
C LYS A 254 22.85 0.67 -10.49
N ARG A 255 22.12 -0.11 -9.67
CA ARG A 255 20.72 -0.42 -9.92
C ARG A 255 19.83 0.10 -8.80
N LYS A 256 18.62 0.47 -9.18
CA LYS A 256 17.52 0.76 -8.26
C LYS A 256 16.57 -0.43 -8.29
N ILE A 257 16.20 -0.92 -7.11
CA ILE A 257 15.24 -2.02 -6.97
C ILE A 257 13.97 -1.44 -6.36
N MET A 258 12.84 -1.61 -7.05
CA MET A 258 11.52 -1.30 -6.52
C MET A 258 10.82 -2.61 -6.24
N GLN A 259 10.39 -2.82 -5.00
CA GLN A 259 9.78 -4.08 -4.58
C GLN A 259 8.38 -4.24 -5.21
N SER A 260 8.04 -5.47 -5.62
CA SER A 260 6.87 -5.78 -6.46
C SER A 260 5.55 -5.95 -5.71
N MET A 261 5.51 -5.62 -4.41
CA MET A 261 4.30 -5.77 -3.61
C MET A 261 3.15 -4.88 -4.10
N LEU A 262 3.50 -3.75 -4.72
CA LEU A 262 2.57 -2.85 -5.39
C LEU A 262 3.31 -2.06 -6.47
N PHE A 263 2.86 -2.20 -7.72
CA PHE A 263 3.24 -1.38 -8.86
C PHE A 263 2.04 -0.67 -9.44
N ALA A 264 2.10 0.65 -9.52
CA ALA A 264 1.17 1.48 -10.25
C ALA A 264 1.83 2.01 -11.53
N THR A 265 1.12 1.91 -12.65
CA THR A 265 1.68 2.18 -13.98
C THR A 265 0.58 2.56 -14.98
N ASP A 266 0.97 3.03 -16.16
CA ASP A 266 0.09 3.18 -17.31
C ASP A 266 0.32 2.06 -18.34
N ARG A 267 -0.36 2.12 -19.48
CA ARG A 267 -0.17 1.15 -20.56
C ARG A 267 1.27 1.11 -21.09
N ILE A 268 1.97 2.24 -21.14
CA ILE A 268 3.35 2.32 -21.63
C ILE A 268 4.29 1.64 -20.64
N GLY A 269 4.22 2.01 -19.36
CA GLY A 269 5.03 1.39 -18.32
C GLY A 269 4.75 -0.10 -18.18
N LEU A 270 3.48 -0.53 -18.27
CA LEU A 270 3.14 -1.95 -18.28
C LEU A 270 3.77 -2.67 -19.49
N GLN A 271 3.71 -2.10 -20.69
CA GLN A 271 4.37 -2.67 -21.88
C GLN A 271 5.89 -2.76 -21.72
N THR A 272 6.51 -1.78 -21.07
CA THR A 272 7.94 -1.76 -20.74
C THR A 272 8.32 -2.87 -19.77
N LEU A 273 7.42 -3.24 -18.84
CA LEU A 273 7.65 -4.32 -17.86
C LEU A 273 7.42 -5.72 -18.43
N LEU A 274 6.53 -5.89 -19.42
CA LEU A 274 6.17 -7.22 -19.95
C LEU A 274 7.35 -8.10 -20.37
N PRO A 275 8.44 -7.60 -20.99
CA PRO A 275 9.57 -8.45 -21.36
C PRO A 275 10.19 -9.20 -20.17
N ILE A 276 10.13 -8.63 -18.96
CA ILE A 276 10.69 -9.23 -17.74
C ILE A 276 9.63 -9.86 -16.83
N THR A 277 8.33 -9.59 -17.03
CA THR A 277 7.26 -10.16 -16.19
C THR A 277 6.42 -11.21 -16.90
N ASN A 278 6.34 -11.17 -18.24
CA ASN A 278 5.47 -12.03 -19.04
C ASN A 278 6.08 -13.41 -19.31
N HIS A 279 6.44 -14.08 -18.23
CA HIS A 279 6.81 -15.48 -18.24
C HIS A 279 6.35 -16.13 -16.94
N CYS A 280 5.98 -17.41 -17.03
CA CYS A 280 5.66 -18.18 -15.84
C CYS A 280 6.96 -18.58 -15.14
N PHE A 281 7.24 -17.97 -13.99
CA PHE A 281 8.41 -18.27 -13.19
C PHE A 281 8.27 -19.64 -12.53
N GLU A 282 9.18 -20.57 -12.84
CA GLU A 282 9.22 -21.90 -12.19
C GLU A 282 9.90 -21.84 -10.82
N LYS A 283 10.85 -20.92 -10.63
CA LYS A 283 11.64 -20.78 -9.40
C LYS A 283 11.45 -19.41 -8.79
N PHE A 284 11.44 -19.39 -7.46
CA PHE A 284 11.32 -18.17 -6.67
C PHE A 284 12.37 -17.12 -7.05
N TRP A 285 13.63 -17.53 -7.23
CA TRP A 285 14.72 -16.60 -7.58
C TRP A 285 14.59 -15.99 -8.98
N ASP A 286 13.88 -16.63 -9.90
CA ASP A 286 13.63 -16.05 -11.22
C ASP A 286 12.59 -14.92 -11.08
N ALA A 287 11.57 -15.11 -10.25
CA ALA A 287 10.58 -14.07 -9.92
C ALA A 287 11.22 -12.89 -9.16
N VAL A 288 12.12 -13.18 -8.21
CA VAL A 288 12.89 -12.14 -7.50
C VAL A 288 13.76 -11.35 -8.47
N GLN A 289 14.43 -12.01 -9.42
CA GLN A 289 15.20 -11.28 -10.43
C GLN A 289 14.33 -10.34 -11.27
N ALA A 290 13.15 -10.78 -11.71
CA ALA A 290 12.23 -9.89 -12.42
C ALA A 290 11.83 -8.66 -11.59
N GLU A 291 11.58 -8.82 -10.29
CA GLU A 291 11.38 -7.68 -9.37
C GLU A 291 12.62 -6.76 -9.36
N GLU A 292 13.82 -7.32 -9.20
CA GLU A 292 15.05 -6.54 -9.12
C GLU A 292 15.38 -5.75 -10.40
N TYR A 293 14.84 -6.16 -11.54
CA TYR A 293 15.05 -5.48 -12.82
C TYR A 293 13.92 -4.51 -13.19
N ALA A 294 12.74 -4.59 -12.58
CA ALA A 294 11.57 -3.77 -12.96
C ALA A 294 11.84 -2.27 -13.03
N ALA A 295 12.42 -1.70 -11.96
CA ALA A 295 12.76 -0.29 -11.93
C ALA A 295 13.85 0.06 -12.96
N GLN A 296 14.88 -0.78 -13.10
CA GLN A 296 15.95 -0.54 -14.06
C GLN A 296 15.45 -0.61 -15.51
N THR A 297 14.56 -1.53 -15.85
CA THR A 297 13.97 -1.65 -17.19
C THR A 297 13.19 -0.39 -17.58
N VAL A 298 12.50 0.23 -16.63
CA VAL A 298 11.79 1.50 -16.88
C VAL A 298 12.75 2.66 -17.07
N LEU A 299 13.80 2.74 -16.24
CA LEU A 299 14.85 3.75 -16.36
C LEU A 299 15.63 3.63 -17.68
N ASP A 300 15.99 2.41 -18.09
CA ASP A 300 16.72 2.13 -19.33
C ASP A 300 15.88 2.46 -20.58
N ALA A 301 14.55 2.44 -20.47
CA ALA A 301 13.63 2.87 -21.51
C ALA A 301 13.49 4.41 -21.61
N GLY A 302 14.19 5.17 -20.77
CA GLY A 302 14.16 6.63 -20.76
C GLY A 302 13.00 7.24 -19.99
N TYR A 303 12.36 6.48 -19.11
CA TYR A 303 11.27 6.93 -18.25
C TYR A 303 11.71 7.05 -16.78
N ASP A 304 10.98 7.84 -16.01
CA ASP A 304 11.18 8.01 -14.58
C ASP A 304 10.41 6.98 -13.76
N ILE A 305 10.82 6.84 -12.50
CA ILE A 305 10.15 6.05 -11.47
C ILE A 305 9.85 6.94 -10.26
N SER A 306 8.84 6.57 -9.47
CA SER A 306 8.50 7.24 -8.21
C SER A 306 8.17 6.24 -7.11
N VAL A 307 8.36 6.61 -5.85
CA VAL A 307 7.85 5.84 -4.71
C VAL A 307 7.24 6.76 -3.66
N LEU A 308 6.38 6.21 -2.80
CA LEU A 308 5.66 7.00 -1.79
C LEU A 308 6.50 7.37 -0.57
N MET A 309 7.72 6.85 -0.44
CA MET A 309 8.62 7.22 0.66
C MET A 309 8.80 8.74 0.75
N THR A 310 8.66 9.29 1.95
CA THR A 310 8.98 10.68 2.31
C THR A 310 10.46 10.95 2.06
N SER A 311 11.35 9.99 2.34
CA SER A 311 12.76 10.15 1.99
C SER A 311 12.94 10.36 0.49
N PHE A 312 12.18 9.65 -0.35
CA PHE A 312 12.18 9.86 -1.80
C PHE A 312 11.68 11.26 -2.17
N SER A 313 10.59 11.71 -1.56
CA SER A 313 10.00 13.03 -1.83
C SER A 313 10.85 14.20 -1.30
N SER A 314 11.87 13.93 -0.47
CA SER A 314 12.71 14.97 0.12
C SER A 314 13.71 15.61 -0.86
N ASN A 315 13.94 14.97 -2.00
CA ASN A 315 14.84 15.47 -3.05
C ASN A 315 14.25 15.17 -4.43
N PRO A 316 14.08 16.15 -5.33
CA PRO A 316 13.60 15.89 -6.69
C PRO A 316 14.50 14.93 -7.48
N ASP A 317 15.80 14.85 -7.14
CA ASP A 317 16.78 13.96 -7.76
C ASP A 317 17.08 12.71 -6.90
N TYR A 318 16.12 12.26 -6.08
CA TYR A 318 16.37 11.18 -5.13
C TYR A 318 16.76 9.87 -5.82
N VAL A 319 16.16 9.55 -6.97
CA VAL A 319 16.48 8.35 -7.77
C VAL A 319 17.99 8.22 -8.01
N HIS A 320 18.66 9.33 -8.33
CA HIS A 320 20.08 9.32 -8.68
C HIS A 320 21.00 9.57 -7.47
N THR A 321 20.52 10.29 -6.45
CA THR A 321 21.33 10.67 -5.28
C THR A 321 21.25 9.70 -4.10
N CYS A 322 20.25 8.83 -4.05
CA CYS A 322 20.05 7.95 -2.91
C CYS A 322 21.12 6.85 -2.80
N THR A 323 21.52 6.57 -1.55
CA THR A 323 22.62 5.64 -1.21
C THR A 323 22.25 4.65 -0.10
N HIS A 324 20.96 4.37 0.11
CA HIS A 324 20.53 3.44 1.16
C HIS A 324 20.28 2.02 0.63
N GLY A 325 20.29 1.05 1.55
CA GLY A 325 19.98 -0.36 1.27
C GLY A 325 18.48 -0.64 1.28
N GLU A 326 18.15 -1.89 1.62
CA GLU A 326 16.78 -2.33 1.90
C GLU A 326 16.19 -1.54 3.07
N VAL A 327 14.91 -1.19 2.98
CA VAL A 327 14.18 -0.36 3.95
C VAL A 327 13.03 -1.13 4.60
N LEU A 328 12.68 -2.30 4.06
CA LEU A 328 11.61 -3.16 4.55
C LEU A 328 12.12 -4.16 5.58
N GLY A 329 12.57 -3.65 6.72
CA GLY A 329 12.97 -4.43 7.89
C GLY A 329 12.96 -3.59 9.16
N ASN A 330 12.98 -4.25 10.32
CA ASN A 330 12.86 -3.56 11.60
C ASN A 330 14.07 -2.65 11.85
N ASN A 331 13.83 -1.35 12.01
CA ASN A 331 14.82 -0.27 12.12
C ASN A 331 15.69 -0.03 10.86
N TRP A 332 15.30 -0.57 9.69
CA TRP A 332 16.10 -0.44 8.45
C TRP A 332 15.82 0.86 7.69
N TYR A 333 14.71 1.54 7.99
CA TYR A 333 14.38 2.82 7.39
C TYR A 333 15.05 3.98 8.15
N PHE A 334 16.32 4.26 7.82
CA PHE A 334 17.13 5.33 8.43
C PHE A 334 17.22 5.25 9.97
N GLY A 335 17.33 4.04 10.51
CA GLY A 335 17.35 3.79 11.96
C GLY A 335 15.97 3.76 12.60
N THR A 336 14.90 3.79 11.80
CA THR A 336 13.50 3.73 12.22
C THR A 336 12.73 2.68 11.38
N ASN A 337 11.43 2.57 11.62
CA ASN A 337 10.53 1.74 10.80
C ASN A 337 9.79 2.63 9.79
N LEU A 338 9.63 2.13 8.56
CA LEU A 338 8.79 2.76 7.56
C LEU A 338 7.34 2.77 8.07
N HIS A 339 6.77 3.96 8.26
CA HIS A 339 5.44 4.09 8.84
C HIS A 339 4.37 3.83 7.78
N PRO A 340 3.29 3.06 8.06
CA PRO A 340 2.30 2.72 7.02
C PRO A 340 1.58 3.93 6.42
N TYR A 341 1.36 5.01 7.17
CA TYR A 341 0.84 6.27 6.60
C TYR A 341 1.72 6.94 5.54
N GLU A 342 3.00 6.58 5.45
CA GLU A 342 3.91 7.10 4.44
C GLU A 342 3.69 6.41 3.09
N THR A 343 3.53 5.09 3.13
CA THR A 343 3.40 4.26 1.93
C THR A 343 2.03 3.63 1.77
N ILE A 344 1.03 4.04 2.55
CA ILE A 344 -0.35 3.54 2.66
C ILE A 344 -0.47 2.06 3.08
N PHE A 345 0.44 1.21 2.65
CA PHE A 345 0.50 -0.21 2.95
C PHE A 345 1.78 -0.53 3.72
N GLN A 346 1.76 -1.64 4.46
CA GLN A 346 2.92 -2.17 5.17
C GLN A 346 3.22 -3.60 4.72
N LYS A 347 4.49 -3.93 4.45
CA LYS A 347 4.93 -5.33 4.33
C LYS A 347 4.71 -6.05 5.65
N ALA A 348 3.80 -7.02 5.64
CA ALA A 348 3.25 -7.64 6.85
C ALA A 348 3.89 -8.98 7.19
N ASN A 349 4.66 -9.58 6.27
CA ASN A 349 5.34 -10.86 6.48
C ASN A 349 6.81 -10.73 6.93
N ARG A 350 7.25 -9.55 7.40
CA ARG A 350 8.64 -9.29 7.82
C ARG A 350 8.80 -8.84 9.28
N ASN A 351 7.74 -8.97 10.08
CA ASN A 351 7.75 -8.58 11.50
C ASN A 351 8.26 -7.14 11.75
N ILE A 352 7.90 -6.21 10.85
CA ILE A 352 8.26 -4.79 10.96
C ILE A 352 7.25 -4.14 11.91
N ALA A 353 7.71 -3.63 13.06
CA ALA A 353 6.88 -2.96 14.04
C ALA A 353 5.54 -3.71 14.33
N PRO A 354 5.55 -4.98 14.78
CA PRO A 354 4.34 -5.81 14.84
C PRO A 354 3.20 -5.18 15.66
N ARG A 355 3.53 -4.54 16.78
CA ARG A 355 2.54 -3.85 17.62
C ARG A 355 1.91 -2.64 16.91
N GLN A 356 2.66 -1.94 16.06
CA GLN A 356 2.12 -0.83 15.28
C GLN A 356 1.15 -1.34 14.22
N LEU A 357 1.52 -2.40 13.49
CA LEU A 357 0.65 -3.01 12.49
C LEU A 357 -0.66 -3.52 13.10
N GLU A 358 -0.57 -4.19 14.26
CA GLU A 358 -1.72 -4.66 15.03
C GLU A 358 -2.64 -3.49 15.44
N LEU A 359 -2.09 -2.44 16.05
CA LEU A 359 -2.87 -1.29 16.49
C LEU A 359 -3.52 -0.54 15.32
N LEU A 360 -2.79 -0.33 14.22
CA LEU A 360 -3.35 0.30 13.03
C LEU A 360 -4.47 -0.55 12.43
N THR A 361 -4.33 -1.88 12.40
CA THR A 361 -5.39 -2.81 11.99
C THR A 361 -6.64 -2.62 12.85
N ILE A 362 -6.50 -2.66 14.17
CA ILE A 362 -7.62 -2.49 15.12
C ILE A 362 -8.29 -1.13 14.96
N TRP A 363 -7.52 -0.05 14.92
CA TRP A 363 -8.08 1.30 14.86
C TRP A 363 -8.80 1.58 13.54
N HIS A 364 -8.32 1.05 12.40
CA HIS A 364 -9.01 1.23 11.12
C HIS A 364 -10.32 0.44 11.04
N HIS A 365 -10.36 -0.76 11.61
CA HIS A 365 -11.62 -1.48 11.80
C HIS A 365 -12.60 -0.69 12.68
N GLN A 366 -12.13 -0.18 13.83
CA GLN A 366 -12.98 0.59 14.76
C GLN A 366 -13.45 1.92 14.18
N ALA A 367 -12.62 2.59 13.39
CA ALA A 367 -12.99 3.82 12.68
C ALA A 367 -13.99 3.56 11.54
N ASN A 368 -14.23 2.29 11.19
CA ASN A 368 -15.04 1.89 10.05
C ASN A 368 -14.60 2.60 8.75
N TYR A 369 -13.27 2.74 8.56
CA TYR A 369 -12.73 3.34 7.35
C TYR A 369 -13.17 2.52 6.13
N SER A 370 -13.53 3.18 5.03
CA SER A 370 -13.95 2.51 3.80
C SER A 370 -13.42 3.25 2.59
N SER A 371 -12.67 2.55 1.73
CA SER A 371 -12.24 3.14 0.44
C SER A 371 -13.43 3.44 -0.47
N TRP A 372 -14.56 2.72 -0.34
CA TRP A 372 -15.79 3.08 -1.05
C TRP A 372 -16.20 4.51 -0.73
N ASP A 373 -16.19 4.89 0.55
CA ASP A 373 -16.61 6.22 0.98
C ASP A 373 -15.54 7.28 0.67
N ALA A 374 -14.28 7.01 1.04
CA ALA A 374 -13.17 7.95 0.86
C ALA A 374 -12.94 8.29 -0.62
N CYS A 375 -12.87 7.27 -1.49
CA CYS A 375 -12.64 7.48 -2.92
C CYS A 375 -13.83 8.16 -3.60
N SER A 376 -15.07 7.76 -3.30
CA SER A 376 -16.24 8.44 -3.86
C SER A 376 -16.38 9.87 -3.34
N ALA A 377 -16.03 10.16 -2.08
CA ALA A 377 -15.99 11.52 -1.55
C ALA A 377 -14.97 12.39 -2.30
N LYS A 378 -13.74 11.89 -2.53
CA LYS A 378 -12.75 12.58 -3.36
C LYS A 378 -13.31 12.91 -4.75
N ARG A 379 -13.95 11.95 -5.42
CA ARG A 379 -14.55 12.18 -6.75
C ARG A 379 -15.65 13.23 -6.76
N ARG A 380 -16.52 13.26 -5.76
CA ARG A 380 -17.55 14.30 -5.65
C ARG A 380 -16.91 15.69 -5.54
N ARG A 381 -15.85 15.83 -4.74
CA ARG A 381 -15.11 17.10 -4.59
C ARG A 381 -14.46 17.55 -5.90
N GLU A 382 -13.80 16.65 -6.61
CA GLU A 382 -13.17 16.96 -7.91
C GLU A 382 -14.20 17.40 -8.96
N ARG A 383 -15.36 16.74 -9.01
CA ARG A 383 -16.45 17.12 -9.92
C ARG A 383 -17.00 18.51 -9.58
N GLY A 384 -17.22 18.79 -8.30
CA GLY A 384 -17.67 20.11 -7.83
C GLY A 384 -16.68 21.22 -8.14
N SER A 385 -15.38 20.96 -7.98
CA SER A 385 -14.32 21.92 -8.33
C SER A 385 -14.29 22.22 -9.84
N LYS A 386 -14.42 21.19 -10.69
CA LYS A 386 -14.46 21.36 -12.15
C LYS A 386 -15.68 22.15 -12.61
N ALA A 387 -16.86 21.89 -12.04
CA ALA A 387 -18.08 22.63 -12.35
C ALA A 387 -17.92 24.13 -12.03
N ARG A 388 -17.40 24.46 -10.84
CA ARG A 388 -17.14 25.85 -10.45
C ARG A 388 -16.11 26.54 -11.36
N SER A 389 -15.09 25.82 -11.83
CA SER A 389 -14.10 26.38 -12.75
C SER A 389 -14.67 26.70 -14.14
N LEU A 390 -15.71 25.99 -14.57
CA LEU A 390 -16.39 26.21 -15.85
C LEU A 390 -17.41 27.35 -15.78
N GLU A 391 -17.96 27.65 -14.59
CA GLU A 391 -18.86 28.80 -14.38
C GLU A 391 -18.13 30.16 -14.31
N LEU A 392 -16.81 30.13 -14.09
CA LEU A 392 -15.97 31.33 -13.96
C LEU A 392 -15.29 31.77 -15.27
N HIS A 393 -15.52 31.05 -16.37
CA HIS A 393 -15.02 31.35 -17.71
C HIS A 393 -16.18 31.45 -18.69
#